data_AF-A0A5C7MB60-F1
#
_entry.id   AF-A0A5C7MB60-F1
#
_cell.length_a   1.000
_cell.length_b   1.000
_cell.length_c   1.000
_cell.angle_alpha   90.00
_cell.angle_beta   90.00
_cell.angle_gamma   90.00
#
_symmetry.space_group_name_H-M   'P 1'
#
loop_
_entity.id
_entity.type
_entity.pdbx_description
1 polymer ?
#
loop_
_entity_poly.entity_id
_entity_poly.type
_entity_poly.pdbx_seq_one_letter_code
_entity_poly.pdbx_strand_id
1 'polypeptide(L)'
;MKTADICRTLLNILADTDGHPLAEDILQEHLNARLRPVPPKAQFDDAMVILKAEGYIKAMGGDFGAEDAKWHITERGIAKLQS
;
A
#
# COMPACT_ATOMS: atom_id res chain seq x y z
N MET A 1 12.04 -5.04 -11.70
CA MET A 1 11.68 -4.29 -10.48
C MET A 1 11.49 -5.29 -9.36
N LYS A 2 12.01 -5.03 -8.16
CA LYS A 2 11.88 -5.98 -7.05
C LYS A 2 10.61 -5.66 -6.26
N THR A 3 9.92 -6.68 -5.74
CA THR A 3 8.72 -6.51 -4.89
C THR A 3 9.00 -5.63 -3.68
N ALA A 4 10.22 -5.66 -3.14
CA ALA A 4 10.65 -4.79 -2.05
C ALA A 4 10.59 -3.28 -2.41
N ASP A 5 10.90 -2.91 -3.65
CA ASP A 5 10.84 -1.52 -4.12
C ASP A 5 9.37 -1.05 -4.19
N ILE A 6 8.48 -1.95 -4.62
CA ILE A 6 7.03 -1.70 -4.68
C ILE A 6 6.48 -1.53 -3.27
N CYS A 7 6.76 -2.47 -2.35
CA CYS A 7 6.34 -2.39 -0.95
C CYS A 7 6.80 -1.08 -0.30
N ARG A 8 8.07 -0.72 -0.47
CA ARG A 8 8.61 0.53 0.05
C ARG A 8 7.90 1.73 -0.54
N THR A 9 7.67 1.74 -1.85
CA THR A 9 7.01 2.86 -2.52
C THR A 9 5.59 3.02 -1.99
N LEU A 10 4.80 1.93 -1.91
CA LEU A 10 3.44 1.90 -1.37
C LEU A 10 3.38 2.46 0.06
N LEU A 11 4.30 2.04 0.93
CA LEU A 11 4.38 2.58 2.29
C LEU A 11 4.65 4.08 2.30
N ASN A 12 5.53 4.59 1.43
CA ASN A 12 5.75 6.03 1.32
C ASN A 12 4.48 6.75 0.85
N ILE A 13 3.72 6.20 -0.11
CA ILE A 13 2.45 6.81 -0.54
C ILE A 13 1.48 6.95 0.63
N LEU A 14 1.32 5.88 1.42
CA LEU A 14 0.43 5.88 2.58
C LEU A 14 0.96 6.72 3.75
N ALA A 15 2.27 6.90 3.88
CA ALA A 15 2.85 7.80 4.87
C ALA A 15 2.64 9.28 4.48
N ASP A 16 2.67 9.58 3.18
CA ASP A 16 2.45 10.94 2.64
C ASP A 16 0.99 11.41 2.82
N THR A 17 0.04 10.50 3.08
CA THR A 17 -1.39 10.84 3.19
C THR A 17 -1.83 11.34 4.56
N ASP A 18 -0.89 11.59 5.49
CA ASP A 18 -1.15 12.12 6.84
C ASP A 18 -2.24 11.34 7.61
N GLY A 19 -2.23 10.01 7.45
CA GLY A 19 -3.19 9.12 8.10
C GLY A 19 -4.54 8.98 7.38
N HIS A 20 -4.73 9.61 6.22
CA HIS A 20 -5.91 9.36 5.40
C HIS A 20 -5.81 8.01 4.67
N PRO A 21 -6.80 7.10 4.85
CA PRO A 21 -6.79 5.82 4.18
C PRO A 21 -7.12 5.98 2.67
N LEU A 22 -6.37 5.28 1.82
CA LEU A 22 -6.52 5.35 0.36
C LEU A 22 -7.18 4.10 -0.20
N ALA A 23 -8.05 4.25 -1.19
CA ALA A 23 -8.58 3.12 -1.95
C ALA A 23 -7.48 2.45 -2.80
N GLU A 24 -7.67 1.18 -3.17
CA GLU A 24 -6.68 0.38 -3.89
C GLU A 24 -6.35 0.96 -5.27
N ASP A 25 -7.36 1.43 -6.00
CA ASP A 25 -7.23 2.09 -7.30
C ASP A 25 -6.37 3.36 -7.21
N ILE A 26 -6.63 4.22 -6.21
CA ILE A 26 -5.85 5.42 -5.94
C ILE A 26 -4.40 5.09 -5.58
N LEU A 27 -4.19 4.05 -4.76
CA LEU A 27 -2.83 3.57 -4.45
C LEU A 27 -2.10 3.10 -5.70
N GLN A 28 -2.79 2.36 -6.57
CA GLN A 28 -2.22 1.87 -7.82
C GLN A 28 -1.88 3.04 -8.76
N GLU A 29 -2.72 4.06 -8.87
CA GLU A 29 -2.43 5.27 -9.65
C GLU A 29 -1.20 6.01 -9.12
N HIS A 30 -1.11 6.23 -7.81
CA HIS A 30 0.07 6.86 -7.21
C HIS A 30 1.35 6.03 -7.40
N LEU A 31 1.26 4.70 -7.27
CA LEU A 31 2.39 3.81 -7.52
C LEU A 31 2.84 3.90 -8.97
N ASN A 32 1.89 3.85 -9.90
CA ASN A 32 2.13 3.98 -11.33
C ASN A 32 2.72 5.35 -11.67
N ALA A 33 2.42 6.42 -10.93
CA ALA A 33 3.06 7.72 -11.13
C ALA A 33 4.53 7.73 -10.67
N ARG A 34 4.88 6.96 -9.62
CA ARG A 34 6.19 6.97 -8.96
C ARG A 34 7.17 5.94 -9.53
N LEU A 35 6.71 4.82 -10.07
CA LEU A 35 7.54 3.75 -10.59
C LEU A 35 7.52 3.65 -12.13
N ARG A 36 8.71 3.51 -12.70
CA ARG A 36 8.93 3.27 -14.13
C ARG A 36 9.96 2.15 -14.30
N PRO A 37 9.67 1.07 -15.05
CA PRO A 37 8.41 0.78 -15.74
C PRO A 37 7.24 0.55 -14.77
N VAL A 38 6.00 0.72 -15.26
CA VAL A 38 4.78 0.49 -14.48
C VAL A 38 4.75 -0.97 -14.00
N PRO A 39 4.54 -1.22 -12.69
CA PRO A 39 4.40 -2.58 -12.17
C PRO A 39 3.18 -3.28 -12.78
N PRO A 40 3.29 -4.56 -13.17
CA PRO A 40 2.13 -5.39 -13.46
C PRO A 40 1.20 -5.47 -12.25
N LYS A 41 -0.12 -5.56 -12.47
CA LYS A 41 -1.11 -5.67 -11.38
C LYS A 41 -0.77 -6.82 -10.40
N ALA A 42 -0.33 -7.97 -10.90
CA ALA A 42 0.08 -9.09 -10.06
C ALA A 42 1.17 -8.71 -9.03
N GLN A 43 2.15 -7.87 -9.39
CA GLN A 43 3.20 -7.44 -8.46
C GLN A 43 2.69 -6.43 -7.43
N PHE A 44 1.70 -5.61 -7.81
CA PHE A 44 1.01 -4.73 -6.87
C PHE A 44 0.19 -5.57 -5.87
N ASP A 45 -0.60 -6.53 -6.35
CA ASP A 45 -1.42 -7.40 -5.51
C ASP A 45 -0.52 -8.21 -4.54
N ASP A 46 0.59 -8.77 -5.03
CA ASP A 46 1.59 -9.46 -4.20
C ASP A 46 2.16 -8.55 -3.10
N ALA A 47 2.49 -7.30 -3.45
CA ALA A 47 3.00 -6.34 -2.48
C ALA A 47 1.95 -5.99 -1.42
N MET A 48 0.68 -5.81 -1.82
CA MET A 48 -0.43 -5.56 -0.88
C MET A 48 -0.63 -6.73 0.09
N VAL A 49 -0.57 -7.97 -0.41
CA VAL A 49 -0.65 -9.18 0.42
C VAL A 49 0.50 -9.22 1.44
N ILE A 50 1.73 -8.94 1.01
CA ILE A 50 2.91 -8.91 1.90
C ILE A 50 2.76 -7.82 2.97
N LEU A 51 2.43 -6.59 2.57
CA LEU A 51 2.28 -5.47 3.50
C LEU A 51 1.18 -5.72 4.54
N LYS A 52 0.08 -6.36 4.14
CA LYS A 52 -1.01 -6.75 5.02
C LYS A 52 -0.59 -7.88 5.98
N ALA A 53 0.05 -8.94 5.46
CA ALA A 53 0.49 -10.09 6.26
C ALA A 53 1.51 -9.69 7.32
N GLU A 54 2.41 -8.76 6.98
CA GLU A 54 3.42 -8.20 7.89
C GLU A 54 2.83 -7.17 8.89
N GLY A 55 1.56 -6.78 8.72
CA GLY A 55 0.89 -5.79 9.56
C GLY A 55 1.39 -4.36 9.36
N TYR A 56 2.01 -4.05 8.21
CA TYR A 56 2.44 -2.69 7.87
C TYR A 56 1.28 -1.80 7.39
N ILE A 57 0.23 -2.42 6.86
CA ILE A 57 -1.00 -1.74 6.46
C ILE A 57 -2.22 -2.46 7.03
N LYS A 58 -3.32 -1.72 7.21
CA LYS A 58 -4.61 -2.26 7.62
C LYS A 58 -5.72 -1.69 6.73
N ALA A 59 -6.78 -2.47 6.53
CA ALA A 59 -7.99 -1.96 5.90
C ALA A 59 -8.79 -1.16 6.94
N MET A 60 -9.30 0.00 6.54
CA MET A 60 -10.15 0.91 7.31
C MET A 60 -11.44 1.14 6.52
N GLY A 61 -12.58 0.82 7.12
CA GLY A 61 -13.88 0.86 6.44
C GLY A 61 -14.15 -0.40 5.61
N GLY A 62 -15.40 -0.87 5.68
CA GLY A 62 -15.83 -2.16 5.13
C GLY A 62 -16.12 -3.17 6.23
N ASP A 63 -17.12 -2.89 7.07
CA ASP A 63 -17.78 -3.95 7.82
C ASP A 63 -18.38 -4.93 6.80
N PHE A 64 -17.93 -6.19 6.85
CA PHE A 64 -18.45 -7.32 6.08
C PHE A 64 -18.42 -7.16 4.54
N GLY A 65 -17.26 -7.45 3.94
CA GLY A 65 -17.16 -7.93 2.54
C GLY A 65 -17.07 -6.89 1.43
N ALA A 66 -16.82 -5.61 1.74
CA ALA A 66 -17.04 -4.54 0.78
C ALA A 66 -15.89 -4.29 -0.22
N GLU A 67 -16.29 -4.10 -1.47
CA GLU A 67 -15.54 -3.60 -2.64
C GLU A 67 -14.86 -2.23 -2.45
N ASP A 68 -14.93 -1.64 -1.24
CA ASP A 68 -14.48 -0.27 -0.92
C ASP A 68 -13.42 -0.23 0.22
N ALA A 69 -12.65 -1.31 0.41
CA ALA A 69 -11.61 -1.34 1.44
C ALA A 69 -10.56 -0.24 1.19
N LYS A 70 -10.42 0.69 2.14
CA LYS A 70 -9.38 1.71 2.10
C LYS A 70 -8.20 1.29 2.97
N TRP A 71 -7.00 1.46 2.47
CA TRP A 71 -5.77 1.03 3.12
C TRP A 71 -5.12 2.17 3.87
N HIS A 72 -4.66 1.87 5.07
CA HIS A 72 -4.00 2.80 5.97
C HIS A 72 -2.69 2.19 6.45
N ILE A 73 -1.63 3.01 6.53
CA ILE A 73 -0.35 2.58 7.11
C ILE A 73 -0.45 2.47 8.62
N THR A 74 0.12 1.41 9.21
CA THR A 74 0.19 1.25 10.66
C THR A 74 1.46 1.89 11.22
N GLU A 75 1.53 2.07 12.55
CA GLU A 75 2.76 2.49 13.22
C GLU A 75 3.95 1.58 12.88
N ARG A 76 3.70 0.27 12.74
CA ARG A 76 4.71 -0.70 12.31
C ARG A 76 5.18 -0.45 10.88
N GLY A 77 4.27 -0.09 9.98
CA GLY A 77 4.60 0.30 8.61
C GLY A 77 5.47 1.57 8.56
N ILE A 78 5.16 2.56 9.40
CA ILE A 78 5.96 3.78 9.54
C ILE A 78 7.36 3.46 10.08
N ALA A 79 7.45 2.66 11.14
CA ALA A 79 8.74 2.24 11.69
C ALA A 79 9.58 1.47 10.65
N LYS A 80 8.95 0.68 9.78
CA LYS A 80 9.64 -0.05 8.71
C LYS A 80 10.27 0.88 7.66
N LEU A 81 9.72 2.07 7.43
CA LEU A 81 10.31 3.06 6.52
C LEU A 81 11.57 3.73 7.10
N GLN A 82 11.74 3.73 8.42
CA GLN A 82 12.84 4.38 9.14
C GLN A 82 14.01 3.43 9.45
N SER A 83 13.83 2.12 9.19
CA SER A 83 14.82 1.05 9.33
C SER A 83 15.66 0.86 8.07
#